data_AF-A0A2K2U976-F1
#
_entry.id   AF-A0A2K2U976-F1
#
_cell.length_a   1.000
_cell.length_b   1.000
_cell.length_c   1.000
_cell.angle_alpha   90.00
_cell.angle_beta   90.00
_cell.angle_gamma   90.00
#
_symmetry.space_group_name_H-M   'P 1'
#
loop_
_entity.id
_entity.type
_entity.pdbx_description
1 polymer ?
#
loop_
_entity_poly.entity_id
_entity_poly.type
_entity_poly.pdbx_seq_one_letter_code
_entity_poly.pdbx_strand_id
1 'polypeptide(L)'
;MPRNQSASLVGRYMAAQSIAAILAEGIPMPTKDPVPADSSEGLFRHRNGIPAVAVVSVCAVMYLVDMSVLASVPETDISFAANFAVPFDLMVCVPLVFYVLFVRRRGITPIAVLPVIYAGGAVSAAVAIPNAPSLLPVLLASAFVVDIAVLAREVPRLAKMFRKGYLARKEESAQPIEWYLGGFKEVVPSKAAARAAAMETAMWYWLAASWRQTTETPKGCTPFTYHKECGLVALSCAIVALGLTETVVVHLAVSRISAPAAFALSALSLYTLAWIAANARAAAKSPILVREDSVTAVWGAFFCVHVEGGRIERATLTDPRLHKNEVLDMSSLGGSPCWVILREPMEAETFLGTERRVKAIKLSPDRLQEFMECVNKIAAAKRQTAQDSQVRHATRCIHYTSNQIENA
;
A
#
# COMPACT_ATOMS: atom_id res chain seq x y z
N MET A 1 -0.73 -31.64 -63.06
CA MET A 1 -1.54 -30.46 -63.49
C MET A 1 -2.24 -29.89 -62.27
N PRO A 2 -2.19 -28.56 -62.05
CA PRO A 2 -2.51 -27.92 -60.78
C PRO A 2 -3.88 -27.22 -60.77
N ARG A 3 -4.59 -27.27 -59.64
CA ARG A 3 -5.71 -26.42 -59.19
C ARG A 3 -5.86 -26.75 -57.69
N ASN A 4 -5.94 -25.86 -56.71
CA ASN A 4 -6.24 -24.44 -56.71
C ASN A 4 -5.79 -23.88 -55.34
N GLN A 5 -4.57 -23.34 -55.21
CA GLN A 5 -4.06 -22.70 -53.98
C GLN A 5 -4.34 -21.18 -53.92
N SER A 6 -5.05 -20.63 -54.91
CA SER A 6 -5.33 -19.19 -55.02
C SER A 6 -6.56 -18.73 -54.23
N ALA A 7 -7.40 -19.63 -53.71
CA ALA A 7 -8.60 -19.26 -52.95
C ALA A 7 -8.32 -18.87 -51.48
N SER A 8 -7.18 -19.28 -50.89
CA SER A 8 -6.87 -19.00 -49.49
C SER A 8 -6.06 -17.71 -49.26
N LEU A 9 -5.58 -17.07 -50.32
CA LEU A 9 -4.80 -15.83 -50.24
C LEU A 9 -5.68 -14.57 -50.40
N VAL A 10 -6.72 -14.62 -51.24
CA VAL A 10 -7.67 -13.50 -51.41
C VAL A 10 -8.52 -13.30 -50.15
N GLY A 11 -8.93 -14.38 -49.48
CA GLY A 11 -9.64 -14.31 -48.20
C GLY A 11 -8.80 -13.76 -47.05
N ARG A 12 -7.47 -14.00 -47.06
CA ARG A 12 -6.55 -13.46 -46.04
C ARG A 12 -6.17 -12.00 -46.29
N TYR A 13 -6.10 -11.57 -47.55
CA TYR A 13 -5.88 -10.15 -47.88
C TYR A 13 -7.12 -9.28 -47.62
N MET A 14 -8.33 -9.78 -47.86
CA MET A 14 -9.59 -9.05 -47.57
C MET A 14 -9.85 -8.93 -46.05
N ALA A 15 -9.45 -9.93 -45.25
CA ALA A 15 -9.53 -9.85 -43.79
C ALA A 15 -8.49 -8.88 -43.20
N ALA A 16 -7.29 -8.80 -43.78
CA ALA A 16 -6.25 -7.85 -43.36
C ALA A 16 -6.61 -6.39 -43.70
N GLN A 17 -7.27 -6.14 -44.84
CA GLN A 17 -7.76 -4.80 -45.19
C GLN A 17 -8.97 -4.36 -44.33
N SER A 18 -9.85 -5.29 -43.93
CA SER A 18 -10.98 -4.95 -43.04
C SER A 18 -10.53 -4.60 -41.62
N ILE A 19 -9.46 -5.24 -41.10
CA ILE A 19 -8.90 -4.89 -39.78
C ILE A 19 -8.11 -3.57 -39.84
N ALA A 20 -7.44 -3.28 -40.96
CA ALA A 20 -6.75 -1.99 -41.15
C ALA A 20 -7.74 -0.81 -41.31
N ALA A 21 -8.93 -1.04 -41.88
CA ALA A 21 -9.99 -0.03 -41.95
C ALA A 21 -10.65 0.24 -40.59
N ILE A 22 -10.83 -0.78 -39.74
CA ILE A 22 -11.35 -0.64 -38.38
C ILE A 22 -10.33 0.04 -37.43
N LEU A 23 -9.03 0.01 -37.76
CA LEU A 23 -7.99 0.75 -37.03
C LEU A 23 -7.78 2.19 -37.54
N ALA A 24 -8.37 2.56 -38.68
CA ALA A 24 -8.22 3.88 -39.30
C ALA A 24 -9.39 4.83 -39.02
N GLU A 25 -10.57 4.32 -38.64
CA GLU A 25 -11.65 5.14 -38.09
C GLU A 25 -11.40 5.37 -36.59
N GLY A 26 -10.88 6.56 -36.28
CA GLY A 26 -10.68 7.01 -34.91
C GLY A 26 -11.95 6.86 -34.10
N ILE A 27 -11.90 5.99 -33.09
CA ILE A 27 -12.91 5.91 -32.03
C ILE A 27 -13.03 7.32 -31.45
N PRO A 28 -14.22 7.97 -31.51
CA PRO A 28 -14.38 9.30 -30.94
C PRO A 28 -14.09 9.20 -29.45
N MET A 29 -13.02 9.86 -29.02
CA MET A 29 -12.69 10.00 -27.61
C MET A 29 -13.90 10.62 -26.91
N PRO A 30 -14.44 9.98 -25.85
CA PRO A 30 -15.41 10.67 -25.02
C PRO A 30 -14.72 11.91 -24.46
N THR A 31 -15.29 13.07 -24.76
CA THR A 31 -14.90 14.35 -24.16
C THR A 31 -14.82 14.13 -22.66
N LYS A 32 -13.62 14.33 -22.12
CA LYS A 32 -13.32 14.17 -20.71
C LYS A 32 -14.00 15.33 -19.97
N ASP A 33 -15.29 15.19 -19.71
CA ASP A 33 -15.90 15.97 -18.64
C ASP A 33 -15.10 15.66 -17.37
N PRO A 34 -14.69 16.67 -16.60
CA PRO A 34 -13.95 16.44 -15.38
C PRO A 34 -14.83 15.58 -14.46
N VAL A 35 -14.39 14.35 -14.23
CA VAL A 35 -14.97 13.47 -13.21
C VAL A 35 -14.89 14.25 -11.90
N PRO A 36 -16.02 14.61 -11.26
CA PRO A 36 -15.98 15.31 -9.99
C PRO A 36 -15.25 14.41 -8.98
N ALA A 37 -14.30 15.00 -8.26
CA ALA A 37 -13.38 14.33 -7.35
C ALA A 37 -14.04 13.77 -6.06
N ASP A 38 -15.30 13.33 -6.14
CA ASP A 38 -16.13 12.98 -4.97
C ASP A 38 -16.88 11.64 -5.11
N SER A 39 -16.65 10.86 -6.17
CA SER A 39 -17.39 9.59 -6.35
C SER A 39 -16.78 8.36 -5.67
N SER A 40 -15.76 8.51 -4.82
CA SER A 40 -15.19 7.40 -4.02
C SER A 40 -15.77 7.26 -2.62
N GLU A 41 -16.63 8.19 -2.17
CA GLU A 41 -17.23 8.13 -0.82
C GLU A 41 -18.39 7.12 -0.69
N GLY A 42 -18.91 6.59 -1.79
CA GLY A 42 -20.17 5.81 -1.78
C GLY A 42 -20.09 4.31 -1.48
N LEU A 43 -18.92 3.71 -1.23
CA LEU A 43 -18.80 2.24 -1.09
C LEU A 43 -18.08 1.74 0.16
N PHE A 44 -18.03 2.52 1.23
CA PHE A 44 -17.48 2.05 2.51
C PHE A 44 -18.59 1.94 3.54
N ARG A 45 -19.39 0.88 3.38
CA ARG A 45 -20.28 0.40 4.43
C ARG A 45 -19.40 0.09 5.64
N HIS A 46 -19.53 0.88 6.70
CA HIS A 46 -18.93 0.65 8.02
C HIS A 46 -19.49 -0.67 8.57
N ARG A 47 -18.99 -1.81 8.08
CA ARG A 47 -19.28 -3.12 8.68
C ARG A 47 -18.53 -3.11 9.99
N ASN A 48 -19.27 -2.96 11.09
CA ASN A 48 -18.82 -3.30 12.43
C ASN A 48 -18.40 -4.77 12.42
N GLY A 49 -17.16 -5.02 11.99
CA GLY A 49 -16.56 -6.33 11.93
C GLY A 49 -16.17 -6.72 13.34
N ILE A 50 -16.58 -7.91 13.77
CA ILE A 50 -16.00 -8.55 14.97
C ILE A 50 -14.46 -8.51 14.78
N PRO A 51 -13.72 -7.90 15.72
CA PRO A 51 -12.28 -7.65 15.56
C PRO A 51 -11.56 -8.96 15.28
N ALA A 52 -10.49 -8.93 14.47
CA ALA A 52 -9.66 -10.11 14.19
C ALA A 52 -9.25 -10.84 15.48
N VAL A 53 -9.08 -10.07 16.57
CA VAL A 53 -8.85 -10.56 17.93
C VAL A 53 -9.91 -11.60 18.35
N ALA A 54 -11.19 -11.30 18.20
CA ALA A 54 -12.25 -12.22 18.62
C ALA A 54 -12.32 -13.48 17.74
N VAL A 55 -11.85 -13.42 16.49
CA VAL A 55 -11.72 -14.60 15.63
C VAL A 55 -10.62 -15.52 16.14
N VAL A 56 -9.45 -14.95 16.44
CA VAL A 56 -8.32 -15.68 17.02
C VAL A 56 -8.69 -16.24 18.39
N SER A 57 -9.44 -15.50 19.20
CA SER A 57 -9.94 -15.95 20.49
C SER A 57 -10.85 -17.17 20.37
N VAL A 58 -11.77 -17.22 19.38
CA VAL A 58 -12.63 -18.38 19.16
C VAL A 58 -11.80 -19.62 18.81
N CYS A 59 -10.84 -19.50 17.88
CA CYS A 59 -9.96 -20.63 17.56
C CYS A 59 -9.12 -21.07 18.77
N ALA A 60 -8.58 -20.12 19.54
CA ALA A 60 -7.82 -20.43 20.75
C ALA A 60 -8.67 -21.12 21.82
N VAL A 61 -9.93 -20.71 22.01
CA VAL A 61 -10.85 -21.38 22.92
C VAL A 61 -11.15 -22.81 22.47
N MET A 62 -11.37 -23.05 21.18
CA MET A 62 -11.55 -24.41 20.65
C MET A 62 -10.32 -25.28 20.94
N TYR A 63 -9.11 -24.76 20.71
CA TYR A 63 -7.88 -25.49 20.99
C TYR A 63 -7.72 -25.79 22.49
N LEU A 64 -8.08 -24.83 23.36
CA LEU A 64 -8.06 -25.04 24.80
C LEU A 64 -9.06 -26.09 25.26
N VAL A 65 -10.25 -26.14 24.66
CA VAL A 65 -11.26 -27.16 24.93
C VAL A 65 -10.71 -28.54 24.55
N ASP A 66 -10.14 -28.69 23.36
CA ASP A 66 -9.61 -29.98 22.88
C ASP A 66 -8.46 -30.48 23.76
N MET A 67 -7.59 -29.58 24.20
CA MET A 67 -6.51 -29.91 25.15
C MET A 67 -7.05 -30.26 26.55
N SER A 68 -8.10 -29.59 27.01
CA SER A 68 -8.74 -29.88 28.30
C SER A 68 -9.46 -31.23 28.27
N VAL A 69 -10.13 -31.54 27.16
CA VAL A 69 -10.77 -32.84 26.94
C VAL A 69 -9.72 -33.93 26.93
N LEU A 70 -8.63 -33.78 26.18
CA LEU A 70 -7.56 -34.77 26.15
C LEU A 70 -6.96 -35.03 27.55
N ALA A 71 -6.75 -33.98 28.35
CA ALA A 71 -6.25 -34.12 29.71
C ALA A 71 -7.20 -34.90 30.65
N SER A 72 -8.48 -35.01 30.30
CA SER A 72 -9.50 -35.75 31.04
C SER A 72 -9.73 -37.18 30.54
N VAL A 73 -9.09 -37.59 29.43
CA VAL A 73 -9.25 -38.92 28.83
C VAL A 73 -8.54 -39.99 29.67
N PRO A 74 -9.19 -41.13 29.99
CA PRO A 74 -8.54 -42.25 30.67
C PRO A 74 -7.33 -42.81 29.91
N GLU A 75 -6.35 -43.36 30.62
CA GLU A 75 -5.11 -43.90 30.03
C GLU A 75 -5.35 -44.99 28.96
N THR A 76 -6.49 -45.68 29.01
CA THR A 76 -6.87 -46.72 28.03
C THR A 76 -7.14 -46.15 26.65
N ASP A 77 -7.63 -44.90 26.56
CA ASP A 77 -8.11 -44.29 25.31
C ASP A 77 -7.25 -43.12 24.83
N ILE A 78 -6.26 -42.72 25.64
CA ILE A 78 -5.40 -41.56 25.36
C ILE A 78 -4.63 -41.69 24.04
N SER A 79 -4.23 -42.90 23.65
CA SER A 79 -3.56 -43.18 22.37
C SER A 79 -4.47 -42.88 21.18
N PHE A 80 -5.74 -43.28 21.26
CA PHE A 80 -6.72 -42.99 20.22
C PHE A 80 -7.04 -41.50 20.17
N ALA A 81 -7.27 -40.87 21.33
CA ALA A 81 -7.59 -39.46 21.42
C ALA A 81 -6.44 -38.58 20.87
N ALA A 82 -5.20 -38.82 21.29
CA ALA A 82 -4.04 -38.03 20.88
C ALA A 82 -3.64 -38.22 19.41
N ASN A 83 -3.78 -39.44 18.87
CA ASN A 83 -3.30 -39.76 17.52
C ASN A 83 -4.37 -39.70 16.41
N PHE A 84 -5.65 -39.68 16.76
CA PHE A 84 -6.77 -39.63 15.80
C PHE A 84 -7.73 -38.48 16.06
N ALA A 85 -8.31 -38.40 17.26
CA ALA A 85 -9.37 -37.42 17.54
C ALA A 85 -8.84 -35.98 17.51
N VAL A 86 -7.74 -35.70 18.22
CA VAL A 86 -7.13 -34.36 18.30
C VAL A 86 -6.63 -33.87 16.93
N PRO A 87 -5.86 -34.65 16.15
CA PRO A 87 -5.47 -34.24 14.80
C PRO A 87 -6.67 -33.96 13.88
N PHE A 88 -7.72 -34.77 13.95
CA PHE A 88 -8.91 -34.58 13.13
C PHE A 88 -9.64 -33.28 13.50
N ASP A 89 -9.88 -33.04 14.79
CA ASP A 89 -10.61 -31.85 15.24
C ASP A 89 -9.82 -30.58 14.92
N LEU A 90 -8.53 -30.55 15.26
CA LEU A 90 -7.67 -29.38 15.09
C LEU A 90 -7.31 -29.08 13.62
N MET A 91 -7.17 -30.09 12.75
CA MET A 91 -6.79 -29.87 11.34
C MET A 91 -7.98 -29.84 10.38
N VAL A 92 -9.15 -30.32 10.77
CA VAL A 92 -10.34 -30.38 9.90
C VAL A 92 -11.50 -29.57 10.47
N CYS A 93 -11.95 -29.88 11.68
CA CYS A 93 -13.13 -29.24 12.26
C CYS A 93 -12.90 -27.76 12.58
N VAL A 94 -11.83 -27.41 13.30
CA VAL A 94 -11.55 -26.00 13.65
C VAL A 94 -11.33 -25.15 12.39
N PRO A 95 -10.51 -25.57 11.40
CA PRO A 95 -10.38 -24.83 10.14
C PRO A 95 -11.69 -24.73 9.35
N LEU A 96 -12.53 -25.75 9.37
CA LEU A 96 -13.85 -25.74 8.71
C LEU A 96 -14.80 -24.73 9.38
N VAL A 97 -14.87 -24.73 10.72
CA VAL A 97 -15.64 -23.74 11.48
C VAL A 97 -15.12 -22.33 11.19
N PHE A 98 -13.80 -22.14 11.17
CA PHE A 98 -13.18 -20.87 10.82
C PHE A 98 -13.55 -20.43 9.39
N TYR A 99 -13.53 -21.36 8.43
CA TYR A 99 -13.91 -21.10 7.05
C TYR A 99 -15.38 -20.67 6.94
N VAL A 100 -16.31 -21.40 7.55
CA VAL A 100 -17.75 -21.13 7.46
C VAL A 100 -18.13 -19.84 8.16
N LEU A 101 -17.62 -19.60 9.37
CA LEU A 101 -17.99 -18.44 10.18
C LEU A 101 -17.34 -17.14 9.69
N PHE A 102 -16.08 -17.20 9.26
CA PHE A 102 -15.30 -16.00 8.96
C PHE A 102 -15.01 -15.85 7.48
N VAL A 103 -14.36 -16.83 6.86
CA VAL A 103 -13.87 -16.70 5.48
C VAL A 103 -15.03 -16.55 4.50
N ARG A 104 -16.01 -17.45 4.55
CA ARG A 104 -17.20 -17.44 3.68
C ARG A 104 -18.10 -16.23 3.93
N ARG A 105 -18.35 -15.86 5.19
CA ARG A 105 -19.24 -14.72 5.51
C ARG A 105 -18.62 -13.34 5.27
N ARG A 106 -17.30 -13.23 5.30
CA ARG A 106 -16.59 -11.96 5.08
C ARG A 106 -16.03 -11.81 3.68
N GLY A 107 -16.10 -12.84 2.84
CA GLY A 107 -15.52 -12.82 1.49
C GLY A 107 -13.99 -12.75 1.51
N ILE A 108 -13.37 -13.23 2.59
CA ILE A 108 -11.91 -13.33 2.71
C ILE A 108 -11.44 -14.49 1.83
N THR A 109 -10.20 -14.42 1.38
CA THR A 109 -9.60 -15.48 0.55
C THR A 109 -9.49 -16.80 1.36
N PRO A 110 -9.76 -17.96 0.74
CA PRO A 110 -9.57 -19.27 1.37
C PRO A 110 -8.16 -19.53 1.91
N ILE A 111 -7.16 -18.80 1.42
CA ILE A 111 -5.77 -18.83 1.91
C ILE A 111 -5.68 -18.54 3.42
N ALA A 112 -6.61 -17.75 3.96
CA ALA A 112 -6.63 -17.43 5.40
C ALA A 112 -6.85 -18.66 6.31
N VAL A 113 -7.34 -19.78 5.77
CA VAL A 113 -7.58 -21.03 6.52
C VAL A 113 -6.28 -21.80 6.75
N LEU A 114 -5.30 -21.70 5.85
CA LEU A 114 -4.09 -22.54 5.87
C LEU A 114 -3.29 -22.42 7.18
N PRO A 115 -3.03 -21.21 7.73
CA PRO A 115 -2.32 -21.08 9.00
C PRO A 115 -3.01 -21.80 10.16
N VAL A 116 -4.36 -21.86 10.16
CA VAL A 116 -5.13 -22.56 11.19
C VAL A 116 -4.89 -24.06 11.10
N ILE A 117 -4.90 -24.64 9.88
CA ILE A 117 -4.63 -26.06 9.65
C ILE A 117 -3.24 -26.43 10.18
N TYR A 118 -2.20 -25.67 9.83
CA TYR A 118 -0.83 -25.97 10.26
C TYR A 118 -0.58 -25.70 11.74
N ALA A 119 -1.23 -24.69 12.33
CA ALA A 119 -1.20 -24.51 13.77
C ALA A 119 -1.83 -25.72 14.49
N GLY A 120 -2.95 -26.22 13.99
CA GLY A 120 -3.59 -27.45 14.49
C GLY A 120 -2.68 -28.67 14.34
N GLY A 121 -2.00 -28.81 13.20
CA GLY A 121 -1.03 -29.87 12.96
C GLY A 121 0.19 -29.80 13.87
N ALA A 122 0.71 -28.60 14.16
CA ALA A 122 1.82 -28.41 15.09
C ALA A 122 1.44 -28.77 16.54
N VAL A 123 0.25 -28.36 17.00
CA VAL A 123 -0.27 -28.74 18.32
C VAL A 123 -0.49 -30.26 18.38
N SER A 124 -1.06 -30.84 17.33
CA SER A 124 -1.26 -32.29 17.23
C SER A 124 0.05 -33.07 17.27
N ALA A 125 1.09 -32.57 16.60
CA ALA A 125 2.43 -33.17 16.64
C ALA A 125 3.07 -33.11 18.02
N ALA A 126 2.82 -32.04 18.78
CA ALA A 126 3.36 -31.86 20.13
C ALA A 126 2.76 -32.84 21.15
N VAL A 127 1.58 -33.38 20.86
CA VAL A 127 0.79 -34.21 21.78
C VAL A 127 0.68 -35.67 21.32
N ALA A 128 1.08 -35.96 20.08
CA ALA A 128 1.06 -37.30 19.51
C ALA A 128 1.91 -38.29 20.32
N ILE A 129 1.38 -39.51 20.51
CA ILE A 129 2.08 -40.58 21.23
C ILE A 129 2.98 -41.34 20.23
N PRO A 130 4.30 -41.39 20.45
CA PRO A 130 5.23 -42.09 19.56
C PRO A 130 4.92 -43.59 19.44
N ASN A 131 5.28 -44.19 18.30
CA ASN A 131 5.15 -45.63 18.02
C ASN A 131 3.72 -46.20 17.97
N ALA A 132 2.71 -45.34 17.91
CA ALA A 132 1.33 -45.73 17.64
C ALA A 132 0.89 -45.26 16.24
N PRO A 133 -0.06 -45.93 15.59
CA PRO A 133 -0.63 -45.46 14.32
C PRO A 133 -1.24 -44.08 14.54
N SER A 134 -0.99 -43.16 13.61
CA SER A 134 -1.43 -41.76 13.72
C SER A 134 -2.06 -41.28 12.43
N LEU A 135 -3.14 -40.52 12.57
CA LEU A 135 -3.84 -39.87 11.47
C LEU A 135 -3.09 -38.63 10.96
N LEU A 136 -2.18 -38.09 11.77
CA LEU A 136 -1.49 -36.83 11.52
C LEU A 136 -0.70 -36.79 10.18
N PRO A 137 0.09 -37.80 9.78
CA PRO A 137 0.80 -37.78 8.50
C PRO A 137 -0.14 -37.75 7.30
N VAL A 138 -1.27 -38.48 7.38
CA VAL A 138 -2.30 -38.51 6.33
C VAL A 138 -2.97 -37.14 6.22
N LEU A 139 -3.30 -36.53 7.36
CA LEU A 139 -3.90 -35.18 7.39
C LEU A 139 -2.93 -34.12 6.84
N LEU A 140 -1.64 -34.16 7.21
CA LEU A 140 -0.64 -33.24 6.67
C LEU A 140 -0.45 -33.40 5.15
N ALA A 141 -0.40 -34.64 4.65
CA ALA A 141 -0.34 -34.89 3.22
C ALA A 141 -1.59 -34.37 2.50
N SER A 142 -2.78 -34.60 3.08
CA SER A 142 -4.03 -34.08 2.53
C SER A 142 -4.11 -32.55 2.56
N ALA A 143 -3.64 -31.92 3.64
CA ALA A 143 -3.55 -30.47 3.79
C ALA A 143 -2.64 -29.87 2.72
N PHE A 144 -1.49 -30.51 2.45
CA PHE A 144 -0.59 -30.07 1.38
C PHE A 144 -1.23 -30.12 -0.02
N VAL A 145 -2.04 -31.15 -0.32
CA VAL A 145 -2.80 -31.21 -1.57
C VAL A 145 -3.85 -30.10 -1.64
N VAL A 146 -4.54 -29.84 -0.53
CA VAL A 146 -5.52 -28.75 -0.41
C VAL A 146 -4.85 -27.39 -0.59
N ASP A 147 -3.68 -27.17 -0.01
CA ASP A 147 -2.88 -25.95 -0.17
C ASP A 147 -2.57 -25.69 -1.63
N ILE A 148 -2.04 -26.70 -2.34
CA ILE A 148 -1.73 -26.56 -3.76
C ILE A 148 -2.99 -26.18 -4.55
N ALA A 149 -4.12 -26.83 -4.28
CA ALA A 149 -5.38 -26.53 -4.97
C ALA A 149 -5.89 -25.10 -4.67
N VAL A 150 -5.84 -24.68 -3.40
CA VAL A 150 -6.26 -23.34 -2.97
C VAL A 150 -5.33 -22.28 -3.55
N LEU A 151 -4.02 -22.47 -3.48
CA LEU A 151 -3.02 -21.54 -3.99
C LEU A 151 -3.07 -21.45 -5.52
N ALA A 152 -3.17 -22.57 -6.24
CA ALA A 152 -3.26 -22.59 -7.70
C ALA A 152 -4.49 -21.82 -8.21
N ARG A 153 -5.59 -21.83 -7.45
CA ARG A 153 -6.81 -21.10 -7.77
C ARG A 153 -6.73 -19.61 -7.40
N GLU A 154 -6.33 -19.30 -6.17
CA GLU A 154 -6.46 -17.94 -5.64
C GLU A 154 -5.26 -17.05 -5.98
N VAL A 155 -4.03 -17.59 -6.07
CA VAL A 155 -2.84 -16.78 -6.38
C VAL A 155 -2.95 -16.06 -7.73
N PRO A 156 -3.34 -16.70 -8.86
CA PRO A 156 -3.48 -15.99 -10.13
C PRO A 156 -4.56 -14.91 -10.10
N ARG A 157 -5.66 -15.16 -9.39
CA ARG A 157 -6.75 -14.20 -9.20
C ARG A 157 -6.27 -12.96 -8.45
N LEU A 158 -5.61 -13.14 -7.31
CA LEU A 158 -5.07 -12.06 -6.50
C LEU A 158 -3.95 -11.31 -7.24
N ALA A 159 -3.07 -12.03 -7.94
CA ALA A 159 -2.01 -11.43 -8.74
C ALA A 159 -2.57 -10.55 -9.86
N LYS A 160 -3.66 -10.97 -10.52
CA LYS A 160 -4.33 -10.17 -11.55
C LYS A 160 -4.96 -8.90 -10.98
N MET A 161 -5.62 -9.00 -9.82
CA MET A 161 -6.22 -7.85 -9.12
C MET A 161 -5.13 -6.86 -8.68
N PHE A 162 -4.08 -7.37 -8.02
CA PHE A 162 -2.92 -6.58 -7.63
C PHE A 162 -2.28 -5.88 -8.82
N ARG A 163 -2.01 -6.61 -9.90
CA ARG A 163 -1.35 -6.07 -11.10
C ARG A 163 -2.19 -4.97 -11.75
N LYS A 164 -3.52 -5.10 -11.78
CA LYS A 164 -4.41 -4.07 -12.32
C LYS A 164 -4.28 -2.75 -11.54
N GLY A 165 -4.40 -2.79 -10.22
CA GLY A 165 -4.25 -1.60 -9.37
C GLY A 165 -2.83 -1.02 -9.40
N TYR A 166 -1.82 -1.89 -9.41
CA TYR A 166 -0.41 -1.51 -9.50
C TYR A 166 -0.09 -0.75 -10.79
N LEU A 167 -0.51 -1.29 -11.96
CA LEU A 167 -0.24 -0.66 -13.24
C LEU A 167 -0.97 0.68 -13.39
N ALA A 168 -2.24 0.76 -12.97
CA ALA A 168 -3.01 2.00 -13.01
C ALA A 168 -2.31 3.15 -12.26
N ARG A 169 -1.81 2.89 -11.05
CA ARG A 169 -1.07 3.90 -10.26
C ARG A 169 0.35 4.16 -10.75
N LYS A 170 0.97 3.19 -11.42
CA LYS A 170 2.32 3.34 -11.97
C LYS A 170 2.38 4.32 -13.14
N GLU A 171 1.29 4.43 -13.90
CA GLU A 171 1.19 5.41 -15.00
C GLU A 171 0.99 6.84 -14.47
N GLU A 172 0.31 6.99 -13.34
CA GLU A 172 -0.03 8.31 -12.76
C GLU A 172 1.05 8.88 -11.84
N SER A 173 1.68 8.02 -11.04
CA SER A 173 2.61 8.44 -9.98
C SER A 173 4.04 8.02 -10.29
N ALA A 174 5.01 8.86 -9.93
CA ALA A 174 6.42 8.50 -9.96
C ALA A 174 6.88 7.72 -8.71
N GLN A 175 6.02 7.60 -7.70
CA GLN A 175 6.39 7.11 -6.38
C GLN A 175 6.02 5.63 -6.16
N PRO A 176 6.97 4.73 -5.83
CA PRO A 176 6.72 3.31 -5.65
C PRO A 176 5.63 2.97 -4.64
N ILE A 177 5.54 3.72 -3.53
CA ILE A 177 4.52 3.49 -2.50
C ILE A 177 3.10 3.59 -3.07
N GLU A 178 2.84 4.51 -4.00
CA GLU A 178 1.54 4.67 -4.66
C GLU A 178 1.23 3.48 -5.59
N TRP A 179 2.25 2.93 -6.26
CA TRP A 179 2.10 1.75 -7.12
C TRP A 179 1.67 0.54 -6.29
N TYR A 180 2.39 0.28 -5.20
CA TYR A 180 2.08 -0.84 -4.32
C TYR A 180 0.74 -0.62 -3.59
N LEU A 181 0.43 0.60 -3.17
CA LEU A 181 -0.84 0.94 -2.53
C LEU A 181 -2.02 0.70 -3.48
N GLY A 182 -1.90 1.09 -4.75
CA GLY A 182 -2.90 0.78 -5.77
C GLY A 182 -3.15 -0.73 -5.89
N GLY A 183 -2.08 -1.54 -5.93
CA GLY A 183 -2.21 -2.99 -6.01
C GLY A 183 -2.82 -3.62 -4.75
N PHE A 184 -2.39 -3.19 -3.56
CA PHE A 184 -2.90 -3.75 -2.31
C PHE A 184 -4.33 -3.30 -1.99
N LYS A 185 -4.76 -2.10 -2.39
CA LYS A 185 -6.16 -1.65 -2.24
C LYS A 185 -7.14 -2.54 -2.98
N GLU A 186 -6.73 -3.16 -4.09
CA GLU A 186 -7.58 -4.12 -4.83
C GLU A 186 -7.67 -5.48 -4.14
N VAL A 187 -6.66 -5.88 -3.38
CA VAL A 187 -6.52 -7.24 -2.82
C VAL A 187 -6.91 -7.32 -1.35
N VAL A 188 -6.62 -6.26 -0.59
CA VAL A 188 -6.73 -6.21 0.86
C VAL A 188 -7.93 -5.33 1.23
N PRO A 189 -8.96 -5.88 1.92
CA PRO A 189 -10.16 -5.12 2.25
C PRO A 189 -9.92 -3.96 3.23
N SER A 190 -8.87 -4.03 4.05
CA SER A 190 -8.55 -3.01 5.05
C SER A 190 -7.59 -1.98 4.46
N LYS A 191 -7.99 -0.69 4.52
CA LYS A 191 -7.15 0.45 4.10
C LYS A 191 -5.79 0.45 4.83
N ALA A 192 -5.81 0.27 6.16
CA ALA A 192 -4.61 0.29 6.98
C ALA A 192 -3.67 -0.88 6.65
N ALA A 193 -4.22 -2.09 6.45
CA ALA A 193 -3.42 -3.26 6.09
C ALA A 193 -2.85 -3.14 4.67
N ALA A 194 -3.63 -2.60 3.72
CA ALA A 194 -3.16 -2.32 2.36
C ALA A 194 -1.99 -1.32 2.37
N ARG A 195 -2.09 -0.26 3.18
CA ARG A 195 -1.04 0.76 3.32
C ARG A 195 0.21 0.22 3.99
N ALA A 196 0.07 -0.57 5.07
CA ALA A 196 1.19 -1.21 5.73
C ALA A 196 1.93 -2.17 4.78
N ALA A 197 1.20 -2.99 4.01
CA ALA A 197 1.79 -3.88 3.01
C ALA A 197 2.46 -3.12 1.86
N ALA A 198 1.86 -2.02 1.40
CA ALA A 198 2.44 -1.16 0.38
C ALA A 198 3.74 -0.50 0.84
N MET A 199 3.78 -0.03 2.08
CA MET A 199 4.98 0.54 2.70
C MET A 199 6.09 -0.50 2.85
N GLU A 200 5.76 -1.69 3.36
CA GLU A 200 6.72 -2.80 3.50
C GLU A 200 7.35 -3.15 2.14
N THR A 201 6.52 -3.36 1.12
CA THR A 201 7.01 -3.69 -0.23
C THR A 201 7.77 -2.54 -0.90
N ALA A 202 7.34 -1.29 -0.70
CA ALA A 202 8.08 -0.12 -1.16
C ALA A 202 9.45 -0.02 -0.50
N MET A 203 9.57 -0.37 0.78
CA MET A 203 10.84 -0.38 1.49
C MET A 203 11.83 -1.38 0.88
N TRP A 204 11.38 -2.61 0.63
CA TRP A 204 12.19 -3.62 -0.05
C TRP A 204 12.56 -3.22 -1.47
N TYR A 205 11.64 -2.56 -2.19
CA TYR A 205 11.94 -2.00 -3.51
C TYR A 205 13.09 -0.97 -3.43
N TRP A 206 13.02 -0.04 -2.48
CA TRP A 206 14.07 0.96 -2.31
C TRP A 206 15.41 0.34 -1.92
N LEU A 207 15.41 -0.67 -1.05
CA LEU A 207 16.62 -1.39 -0.66
C LEU A 207 17.29 -2.12 -1.83
N ALA A 208 16.53 -2.94 -2.55
CA ALA A 208 17.07 -3.97 -3.44
C ALA A 208 16.85 -3.70 -4.93
N ALA A 209 15.77 -3.03 -5.33
CA ALA A 209 15.37 -2.91 -6.73
C ALA A 209 15.63 -1.51 -7.34
N SER A 210 15.85 -0.49 -6.51
CA SER A 210 16.02 0.89 -6.99
C SER A 210 17.42 1.21 -7.55
N TRP A 211 18.30 0.23 -7.77
CA TRP A 211 19.72 0.44 -8.16
C TRP A 211 19.89 1.07 -9.52
N ARG A 212 19.02 0.72 -10.47
CA ARG A 212 19.02 1.28 -11.82
C ARG A 212 18.07 2.46 -11.99
N GLN A 213 17.32 2.81 -10.96
CA GLN A 213 16.38 3.93 -11.03
C GLN A 213 17.16 5.25 -11.06
N THR A 214 17.10 5.90 -12.21
CA THR A 214 17.48 7.28 -12.44
C THR A 214 16.40 8.18 -11.84
N THR A 215 16.81 9.33 -11.31
CA THR A 215 15.89 10.37 -10.81
C THR A 215 15.25 11.08 -12.02
N GLU A 216 14.54 10.34 -12.85
CA GLU A 216 13.90 10.88 -14.04
C GLU A 216 12.79 11.82 -13.59
N THR A 217 13.02 13.10 -13.87
CA THR A 217 12.06 14.15 -13.59
C THR A 217 10.96 14.03 -14.63
N PRO A 218 9.69 13.81 -14.24
CA PRO A 218 8.61 13.77 -15.22
C PRO A 218 8.58 15.08 -16.02
N LYS A 219 8.27 15.00 -17.32
CA LYS A 219 8.24 16.19 -18.20
C LYS A 219 7.33 17.27 -17.60
N GLY A 220 7.80 18.51 -17.58
CA GLY A 220 7.09 19.66 -16.98
C GLY A 220 7.14 19.75 -15.45
N CYS A 221 7.98 18.95 -14.78
CA CYS A 221 8.21 19.07 -13.34
C CYS A 221 9.57 19.73 -13.05
N THR A 222 9.63 20.56 -12.02
CA THR A 222 10.89 21.04 -11.42
C THR A 222 11.18 20.23 -10.15
N PRO A 223 12.33 19.54 -10.07
CA PRO A 223 12.67 18.71 -8.92
C PRO A 223 13.45 19.52 -7.87
N PHE A 224 13.07 19.34 -6.60
CA PHE A 224 13.74 19.91 -5.45
C PHE A 224 14.17 18.79 -4.50
N THR A 225 15.49 18.65 -4.30
CA THR A 225 16.02 17.75 -3.28
C THR A 225 15.80 18.34 -1.90
N TYR A 226 15.77 17.50 -0.88
CA TYR A 226 15.56 17.89 0.53
C TYR A 226 16.49 17.12 1.49
N HIS A 227 17.42 16.35 0.93
CA HIS A 227 18.29 15.43 1.66
C HIS A 227 19.75 15.86 1.65
N LYS A 228 20.15 16.83 0.80
CA LYS A 228 21.57 17.19 0.61
C LYS A 228 22.05 18.18 1.67
N GLU A 229 21.23 19.16 2.01
CA GLU A 229 21.53 20.18 3.02
C GLU A 229 21.05 19.77 4.42
N CYS A 230 20.79 18.47 4.62
CA CYS A 230 20.36 17.94 5.90
C CYS A 230 21.19 16.71 6.29
N GLY A 231 21.30 16.44 7.60
CA GLY A 231 22.08 15.32 8.12
C GLY A 231 21.45 13.94 7.89
N LEU A 232 20.29 13.83 7.23
CA LEU A 232 19.49 12.60 7.18
C LEU A 232 20.28 11.40 6.62
N VAL A 233 20.90 11.55 5.45
CA VAL A 233 21.61 10.44 4.79
C VAL A 233 22.87 10.08 5.57
N ALA A 234 23.65 11.07 6.00
CA ALA A 234 24.87 10.85 6.77
C ALA A 234 24.58 10.15 8.11
N LEU A 235 23.55 10.61 8.85
CA LEU A 235 23.11 9.99 10.10
C LEU A 235 22.61 8.56 9.87
N SER A 236 21.85 8.33 8.80
CA SER A 236 21.35 6.99 8.46
C SER A 236 22.51 6.03 8.19
N CYS A 237 23.52 6.46 7.43
CA CYS A 237 24.72 5.66 7.18
C CYS A 237 25.49 5.35 8.47
N ALA A 238 25.64 6.34 9.37
CA ALA A 238 26.30 6.14 10.66
C ALA A 238 25.55 5.13 11.54
N ILE A 239 24.22 5.25 11.64
CA ILE A 239 23.38 4.30 12.40
C ILE A 239 23.47 2.90 11.80
N VAL A 240 23.44 2.76 10.47
CA VAL A 240 23.57 1.44 9.83
C VAL A 240 24.94 0.82 10.09
N ALA A 241 26.02 1.57 9.94
CA ALA A 241 27.37 1.05 10.17
C ALA A 241 27.59 0.63 11.65
N LEU A 242 27.18 1.50 12.59
CA LEU A 242 27.28 1.21 14.02
C LEU A 242 26.37 0.04 14.41
N GLY A 243 25.12 0.06 13.95
CA GLY A 243 24.14 -0.97 14.27
C GLY A 243 24.50 -2.36 13.72
N LEU A 244 25.19 -2.45 12.58
CA LEU A 244 25.72 -3.74 12.10
C LEU A 244 26.76 -4.30 13.07
N THR A 245 27.65 -3.45 13.57
CA THR A 245 28.68 -3.84 14.54
C THR A 245 28.03 -4.26 15.86
N GLU A 246 27.09 -3.47 16.36
CA GLU A 246 26.31 -3.78 17.56
C GLU A 246 25.54 -5.10 17.42
N THR A 247 24.93 -5.34 16.25
CA THR A 247 24.19 -6.58 15.98
C THR A 247 25.07 -7.82 16.15
N VAL A 248 26.32 -7.77 15.69
CA VAL A 248 27.29 -8.88 15.87
C VAL A 248 27.62 -9.07 17.35
N VAL A 249 27.89 -7.99 18.08
CA VAL A 249 28.22 -8.05 19.51
C VAL A 249 27.05 -8.63 20.31
N VAL A 250 25.84 -8.12 20.10
CA VAL A 250 24.62 -8.59 20.77
C VAL A 250 24.33 -10.05 20.42
N HIS A 251 24.49 -10.45 19.16
CA HIS A 251 24.32 -11.85 18.75
C HIS A 251 25.24 -12.79 19.54
N LEU A 252 26.53 -12.46 19.62
CA LEU A 252 27.53 -13.27 20.34
C LEU A 252 27.30 -13.28 21.85
N ALA A 253 26.79 -12.19 22.43
CA ALA A 253 26.46 -12.14 23.85
C ALA A 253 25.24 -13.00 24.17
N VAL A 254 24.16 -12.87 23.38
CA VAL A 254 22.90 -13.58 23.62
C VAL A 254 23.00 -15.05 23.25
N SER A 255 23.83 -15.43 22.27
CA SER A 255 24.01 -16.84 21.87
C SER A 255 24.56 -17.71 22.99
N ARG A 256 25.24 -17.12 23.98
CA ARG A 256 25.68 -17.82 25.21
C ARG A 256 24.54 -18.19 26.14
N ILE A 257 23.39 -17.50 26.04
CA ILE A 257 22.20 -17.71 26.87
C ILE A 257 21.16 -18.52 26.08
N SER A 258 20.88 -18.11 24.85
CA SER A 258 19.88 -18.73 23.99
C SER A 258 20.17 -18.45 22.51
N ALA A 259 20.49 -19.52 21.77
CA ALA A 259 20.65 -19.46 20.32
C ALA A 259 19.39 -18.92 19.59
N PRO A 260 18.15 -19.40 19.86
CA PRO A 260 16.97 -18.86 19.19
C PRO A 260 16.73 -17.38 19.49
N ALA A 261 16.98 -16.93 20.73
CA ALA A 261 16.86 -15.51 21.07
C ALA A 261 17.90 -14.66 20.32
N ALA A 262 19.14 -15.15 20.18
CA ALA A 262 20.19 -14.45 19.43
C ALA A 262 19.81 -14.29 17.95
N PHE A 263 19.30 -15.34 17.31
CA PHE A 263 18.81 -15.25 15.93
C PHE A 263 17.62 -14.31 15.77
N ALA A 264 16.65 -14.37 16.69
CA ALA A 264 15.49 -13.48 16.66
C ALA A 264 15.89 -12.00 16.76
N LEU A 265 16.78 -11.67 17.72
CA LEU A 265 17.29 -10.30 17.89
C LEU A 265 18.11 -9.86 16.68
N SER A 266 19.00 -10.70 16.16
CA SER A 266 19.78 -10.35 14.97
C SER A 266 18.91 -10.12 13.74
N ALA A 267 17.89 -10.96 13.52
CA ALA A 267 16.95 -10.77 12.42
C ALA A 267 16.19 -9.43 12.57
N LEU A 268 15.74 -9.10 13.77
CA LEU A 268 15.05 -7.83 14.06
C LEU A 268 15.97 -6.62 13.86
N SER A 269 17.23 -6.70 14.32
CA SER A 269 18.22 -5.64 14.11
C SER A 269 18.49 -5.44 12.62
N LEU A 270 18.80 -6.52 11.88
CA LEU A 270 19.06 -6.44 10.44
C LEU A 270 17.86 -5.90 9.67
N TYR A 271 16.64 -6.29 10.04
CA TYR A 271 15.40 -5.75 9.47
C TYR A 271 15.28 -4.24 9.69
N THR A 272 15.56 -3.77 10.91
CA THR A 272 15.51 -2.34 11.25
C THR A 272 16.56 -1.55 10.47
N LEU A 273 17.78 -2.07 10.35
CA LEU A 273 18.85 -1.43 9.58
C LEU A 273 18.54 -1.38 8.09
N ALA A 274 17.94 -2.45 7.55
CA ALA A 274 17.46 -2.48 6.17
C ALA A 274 16.41 -1.39 5.91
N TRP A 275 15.48 -1.18 6.85
CA TRP A 275 14.49 -0.11 6.80
C TRP A 275 15.12 1.29 6.79
N ILE A 276 16.11 1.53 7.67
CA ILE A 276 16.82 2.82 7.71
C ILE A 276 17.55 3.08 6.39
N ALA A 277 18.29 2.09 5.88
CA ALA A 277 19.03 2.21 4.62
C ALA A 277 18.10 2.47 3.43
N ALA A 278 16.98 1.76 3.37
CA ALA A 278 15.99 1.93 2.31
C ALA A 278 15.29 3.29 2.38
N ASN A 279 14.96 3.80 3.56
CA ASN A 279 14.40 5.15 3.71
C ASN A 279 15.39 6.25 3.31
N ALA A 280 16.66 6.15 3.73
CA ALA A 280 17.70 7.09 3.33
C ALA A 280 17.87 7.14 1.80
N ARG A 281 17.80 5.97 1.17
CA ARG A 281 17.86 5.84 -0.28
C ARG A 281 16.62 6.37 -0.99
N ALA A 282 15.43 6.11 -0.45
CA ALA A 282 14.19 6.68 -0.94
C ALA A 282 14.23 8.22 -0.89
N ALA A 283 14.74 8.78 0.21
CA ALA A 283 14.91 10.23 0.35
C ALA A 283 15.94 10.82 -0.62
N ALA A 284 17.01 10.08 -0.91
CA ALA A 284 18.00 10.47 -1.90
C ALA A 284 17.45 10.48 -3.34
N LYS A 285 16.53 9.56 -3.65
CA LYS A 285 16.02 9.33 -5.01
C LYS A 285 14.64 9.91 -5.31
N SER A 286 13.95 10.44 -4.30
CA SER A 286 12.58 10.94 -4.45
C SER A 286 12.52 12.43 -4.17
N PRO A 287 12.84 13.31 -5.14
CA PRO A 287 12.74 14.76 -4.93
C PRO A 287 11.28 15.20 -4.75
N ILE A 288 11.11 16.37 -4.11
CA ILE A 288 9.85 17.11 -4.15
C ILE A 288 9.65 17.60 -5.59
N LEU A 289 8.48 17.37 -6.16
CA LEU A 289 8.18 17.74 -7.54
C LEU A 289 7.19 18.91 -7.56
N VAL A 290 7.57 19.99 -8.23
CA VAL A 290 6.68 21.13 -8.48
C VAL A 290 6.29 21.14 -9.95
N ARG A 291 5.00 21.04 -10.24
CA ARG A 291 4.39 21.14 -11.57
C ARG A 291 3.75 22.51 -11.75
N GLU A 292 3.28 22.82 -12.95
CA GLU A 292 2.57 24.07 -13.24
C GLU A 292 1.28 24.26 -12.42
N ASP A 293 0.64 23.16 -12.01
CA ASP A 293 -0.66 23.17 -11.35
C ASP A 293 -0.69 22.51 -9.97
N SER A 294 0.42 21.94 -9.51
CA SER A 294 0.44 21.10 -8.32
C SER A 294 1.84 20.94 -7.72
N VAL A 295 1.88 20.56 -6.44
CA VAL A 295 3.11 20.25 -5.69
C VAL A 295 2.96 18.84 -5.12
N THR A 296 3.91 17.96 -5.46
CA THR A 296 4.00 16.62 -4.90
C THR A 296 5.17 16.58 -3.92
N ALA A 297 4.86 16.53 -2.63
CA ALA A 297 5.82 16.36 -1.55
C ALA A 297 6.00 14.89 -1.21
N VAL A 298 7.24 14.47 -1.00
CA VAL A 298 7.58 13.08 -0.67
C VAL A 298 8.46 13.08 0.57
N TRP A 299 8.21 12.14 1.48
CA TRP A 299 9.07 11.91 2.63
C TRP A 299 9.53 10.46 2.65
N GLY A 300 10.71 10.26 2.05
CA GLY A 300 11.41 8.98 2.02
C GLY A 300 10.56 7.90 1.38
N ALA A 301 10.50 6.73 2.02
CA ALA A 301 9.71 5.60 1.54
C ALA A 301 8.26 5.61 2.02
N PHE A 302 7.86 6.59 2.84
CA PHE A 302 6.68 6.49 3.71
C PHE A 302 5.49 7.32 3.29
N PHE A 303 5.75 8.51 2.73
CA PHE A 303 4.69 9.47 2.43
C PHE A 303 4.87 10.09 1.06
N CYS A 304 3.75 10.18 0.34
CA CYS A 304 3.58 11.00 -0.83
C CYS A 304 2.32 11.83 -0.62
N VAL A 305 2.42 13.15 -0.77
CA VAL A 305 1.29 14.07 -0.66
C VAL A 305 1.24 14.92 -1.91
N HIS A 306 0.09 14.90 -2.57
CA HIS A 306 -0.17 15.71 -3.74
C HIS A 306 -1.09 16.87 -3.37
N VAL A 307 -0.64 18.09 -3.64
CA VAL A 307 -1.37 19.31 -3.35
C VAL A 307 -1.61 20.07 -4.64
N GLU A 308 -2.88 20.26 -4.99
CA GLU A 308 -3.26 21.10 -6.12
C GLU A 308 -2.94 22.57 -5.81
N GLY A 309 -2.39 23.28 -6.79
CA GLY A 309 -2.02 24.69 -6.69
C GLY A 309 -3.18 25.61 -6.31
N GLY A 310 -4.41 25.25 -6.69
CA GLY A 310 -5.62 26.00 -6.29
C GLY A 310 -5.89 25.99 -4.78
N ARG A 311 -5.41 24.96 -4.07
CA ARG A 311 -5.54 24.81 -2.62
C ARG A 311 -4.41 25.52 -1.86
N ILE A 312 -3.34 25.93 -2.54
CA ILE A 312 -2.19 26.58 -1.92
C ILE A 312 -2.51 28.07 -1.71
N GLU A 313 -2.34 28.54 -0.48
CA GLU A 313 -2.41 29.96 -0.15
C GLU A 313 -1.06 30.62 -0.45
N ARG A 314 0.02 30.12 0.16
CA ARG A 314 1.40 30.61 0.02
C ARG A 314 2.41 29.65 0.62
N ALA A 315 3.67 29.77 0.19
CA ALA A 315 4.84 29.20 0.84
C ALA A 315 5.59 30.28 1.65
N THR A 316 5.98 29.98 2.89
CA THR A 316 6.66 30.92 3.78
C THR A 316 7.68 30.23 4.69
N LEU A 317 8.68 30.99 5.17
CA LEU A 317 9.64 30.52 6.17
C LEU A 317 9.13 30.71 7.60
N THR A 318 8.18 31.63 7.78
CA THR A 318 7.64 31.96 9.09
C THR A 318 6.67 30.89 9.54
N ASP A 319 6.88 30.36 10.74
CA ASP A 319 5.93 29.43 11.36
C ASP A 319 4.53 30.08 11.45
N PRO A 320 3.50 29.45 10.86
CA PRO A 320 2.13 29.95 10.91
C PRO A 320 1.50 29.86 12.31
N ARG A 321 2.21 29.34 13.32
CA ARG A 321 1.77 29.12 14.70
C ARG A 321 0.50 28.26 14.79
N LEU A 322 0.40 27.28 13.90
CA LEU A 322 -0.70 26.31 13.89
C LEU A 322 -0.49 25.24 14.95
N HIS A 323 -1.57 24.59 15.38
CA HIS A 323 -1.44 23.45 16.28
C HIS A 323 -0.71 22.31 15.55
N LYS A 324 0.09 21.53 16.29
CA LYS A 324 0.77 20.34 15.74
C LYS A 324 -0.22 19.41 15.01
N ASN A 325 -1.44 19.32 15.55
CA ASN A 325 -2.75 18.96 14.95
C ASN A 325 -2.88 19.10 13.43
N GLU A 326 -2.59 20.31 12.97
CA GLU A 326 -2.99 20.84 11.68
C GLU A 326 -1.80 20.91 10.72
N VAL A 327 -0.63 20.45 11.18
CA VAL A 327 0.61 20.47 10.43
C VAL A 327 1.01 19.04 10.09
N LEU A 328 1.19 18.78 8.80
CA LEU A 328 1.92 17.61 8.34
C LEU A 328 3.40 17.94 8.28
N ASP A 329 4.17 17.45 9.25
CA ASP A 329 5.62 17.64 9.26
C ASP A 329 6.31 16.58 8.39
N MET A 330 6.83 17.03 7.25
CA MET A 330 7.62 16.24 6.31
C MET A 330 9.03 16.85 6.15
N SER A 331 9.48 17.64 7.12
CA SER A 331 10.83 18.21 7.09
C SER A 331 11.89 17.16 7.45
N SER A 332 13.05 17.27 6.81
CA SER A 332 14.24 16.50 7.19
C SER A 332 14.82 17.05 8.49
N LEU A 333 15.40 16.14 9.28
CA LEU A 333 16.15 16.50 10.47
C LEU A 333 17.31 17.45 10.11
N GLY A 334 17.34 18.62 10.74
CA GLY A 334 18.36 19.66 10.52
C GLY A 334 18.19 20.47 9.23
N GLY A 335 17.12 20.25 8.45
CA GLY A 335 16.84 21.03 7.26
C GLY A 335 16.13 22.37 7.55
N SER A 336 16.36 23.36 6.71
CA SER A 336 15.70 24.67 6.79
C SER A 336 14.20 24.53 6.51
N PRO A 337 13.30 24.92 7.44
CA PRO A 337 11.87 24.69 7.28
C PRO A 337 11.23 25.64 6.27
N CYS A 338 10.32 25.10 5.47
CA CYS A 338 9.44 25.81 4.56
C CYS A 338 7.99 25.36 4.82
N TRP A 339 7.09 26.31 5.02
CA TRP A 339 5.69 26.06 5.30
C TRP A 339 4.86 26.34 4.06
N VAL A 340 4.26 25.29 3.50
CA VAL A 340 3.24 25.41 2.46
C VAL A 340 1.88 25.48 3.14
N ILE A 341 1.29 26.67 3.16
CA ILE A 341 0.00 26.93 3.81
C ILE A 341 -1.12 26.70 2.79
N LEU A 342 -2.16 25.98 3.23
CA LEU A 342 -3.33 25.67 2.44
C LEU A 342 -4.46 26.66 2.74
N ARG A 343 -5.22 27.03 1.70
CA ARG A 343 -6.40 27.89 1.83
C ARG A 343 -7.49 27.22 2.68
N GLU A 344 -7.67 25.92 2.44
CA GLU A 344 -8.62 25.08 3.15
C GLU A 344 -7.92 23.84 3.69
N PRO A 345 -8.31 23.33 4.87
CA PRO A 345 -7.72 22.12 5.41
C PRO A 345 -7.99 20.92 4.48
N MET A 346 -6.94 20.17 4.15
CA MET A 346 -7.05 18.93 3.38
C MET A 346 -6.88 17.71 4.27
N GLU A 347 -7.46 16.59 3.87
CA GLU A 347 -7.21 15.30 4.52
C GLU A 347 -5.91 14.71 4.00
N ALA A 348 -4.99 14.41 4.91
CA ALA A 348 -3.75 13.70 4.64
C ALA A 348 -3.74 12.38 5.42
N GLU A 349 -3.46 11.28 4.73
CA GLU A 349 -3.26 9.98 5.36
C GLU A 349 -1.91 9.94 6.10
N THR A 350 -1.93 9.60 7.38
CA THR A 350 -0.72 9.43 8.20
C THR A 350 -0.05 8.06 7.96
N PHE A 351 1.06 7.82 8.65
CA PHE A 351 1.84 6.59 8.56
C PHE A 351 0.99 5.33 8.80
N LEU A 352 0.07 5.43 9.77
CA LEU A 352 -0.81 4.34 10.19
C LEU A 352 -2.10 4.24 9.34
N GLY A 353 -2.24 5.07 8.31
CA GLY A 353 -3.46 5.15 7.49
C GLY A 353 -4.63 5.83 8.19
N THR A 354 -4.39 6.56 9.29
CA THR A 354 -5.41 7.45 9.85
C THR A 354 -5.44 8.75 9.06
N GLU A 355 -6.64 9.25 8.78
CA GLU A 355 -6.84 10.51 8.09
C GLU A 355 -6.68 11.66 9.09
N ARG A 356 -5.95 12.69 8.69
CA ARG A 356 -5.71 13.89 9.50
C ARG A 356 -5.98 15.13 8.67
N ARG A 357 -6.80 16.03 9.21
CA ARG A 357 -7.04 17.34 8.59
C ARG A 357 -5.85 18.25 8.84
N VAL A 358 -5.19 18.67 7.77
CA VAL A 358 -3.97 19.49 7.81
C VAL A 358 -4.18 20.78 7.02
N LYS A 359 -3.74 21.89 7.59
CA LYS A 359 -3.80 23.24 7.02
C LYS A 359 -2.43 23.72 6.54
N ALA A 360 -1.35 23.09 7.00
CA ALA A 360 -0.01 23.36 6.49
C ALA A 360 0.82 22.08 6.34
N ILE A 361 1.72 22.10 5.37
CA ILE A 361 2.72 21.07 5.16
C ILE A 361 4.09 21.70 5.36
N LYS A 362 4.87 21.15 6.28
CA LYS A 362 6.22 21.61 6.58
C LYS A 362 7.21 20.75 5.80
N LEU A 363 8.05 21.39 5.00
CA LEU A 363 9.05 20.79 4.11
C LEU A 363 10.43 21.38 4.40
N SER A 364 11.48 20.79 3.84
CA SER A 364 12.84 21.32 3.93
C SER A 364 13.61 21.18 2.61
N PRO A 365 13.17 21.86 1.54
CA PRO A 365 13.87 21.82 0.26
C PRO A 365 15.26 22.45 0.37
N ASP A 366 16.26 21.82 -0.25
CA ASP A 366 17.66 22.29 -0.25
C ASP A 366 17.76 23.67 -0.94
N ARG A 367 17.06 23.85 -2.07
CA ARG A 367 16.95 25.14 -2.79
C ARG A 367 15.71 25.91 -2.36
N LEU A 368 15.77 26.43 -1.14
CA LEU A 368 14.63 27.00 -0.43
C LEU A 368 13.95 28.19 -1.14
N GLN A 369 14.73 29.17 -1.59
CA GLN A 369 14.20 30.38 -2.23
C GLN A 369 13.54 30.06 -3.58
N GLU A 370 14.24 29.32 -4.44
CA GLU A 370 13.71 28.87 -5.74
C GLU A 370 12.41 28.07 -5.57
N PHE A 371 12.36 27.16 -4.59
CA PHE A 371 11.16 26.40 -4.28
C PHE A 371 9.99 27.31 -3.91
N MET A 372 10.20 28.26 -2.98
CA MET A 372 9.15 29.19 -2.55
C MET A 372 8.64 30.03 -3.72
N GLU A 373 9.52 30.52 -4.58
CA GLU A 373 9.13 31.29 -5.76
C GLU A 373 8.24 30.46 -6.69
N CYS A 374 8.63 29.22 -6.99
CA CYS A 374 7.83 28.33 -7.83
C CYS A 374 6.44 28.07 -7.22
N VAL A 375 6.37 27.74 -5.93
CA VAL A 375 5.09 27.46 -5.25
C VAL A 375 4.20 28.70 -5.17
N ASN A 376 4.77 29.86 -4.86
CA ASN A 376 4.01 31.11 -4.80
C ASN A 376 3.51 31.56 -6.19
N LYS A 377 4.28 31.33 -7.26
CA LYS A 377 3.84 31.58 -8.64
C LYS A 377 2.60 30.75 -9.00
N ILE A 378 2.58 29.47 -8.62
CA ILE A 378 1.43 28.58 -8.84
C ILE A 378 0.19 29.07 -8.06
N ALA A 379 0.36 29.42 -6.78
CA ALA A 379 -0.71 29.92 -5.95
C ALA A 379 -1.32 31.23 -6.50
N ALA A 380 -0.47 32.13 -7.01
CA ALA A 380 -0.88 33.39 -7.62
C ALA A 380 -1.63 33.20 -8.95
N ALA A 381 -1.11 32.37 -9.86
CA ALA A 381 -1.74 32.12 -11.17
C ALA A 381 -3.16 31.56 -11.05
N LYS A 382 -3.38 30.65 -10.09
CA LYS A 382 -4.72 30.09 -9.82
C LYS A 382 -5.65 31.10 -9.13
N ARG A 383 -5.13 32.03 -8.33
CA ARG A 383 -5.92 33.12 -7.73
C ARG A 383 -6.46 34.05 -8.82
N GLN A 384 -5.62 34.46 -9.76
CA GLN A 384 -6.02 35.32 -10.88
C GLN A 384 -7.07 34.63 -11.77
N THR A 385 -6.86 33.35 -12.11
CA THR A 385 -7.81 32.57 -12.91
C THR A 385 -9.20 32.48 -12.25
N ALA A 386 -9.26 32.30 -10.93
CA ALA A 386 -10.51 32.24 -10.18
C ALA A 386 -11.21 33.61 -10.09
N GLN A 387 -10.43 34.69 -9.97
CA GLN A 387 -10.96 36.05 -9.92
C GLN A 387 -11.51 36.47 -11.30
N ASP A 388 -10.81 36.15 -12.38
CA ASP A 388 -11.25 36.41 -13.75
C ASP A 388 -12.54 35.65 -14.12
N SER A 389 -12.70 34.41 -13.63
CA SER A 389 -13.93 33.64 -13.88
C SER A 389 -15.14 34.21 -13.14
N GLN A 390 -14.95 34.66 -11.89
CA GLN A 390 -15.98 35.34 -11.10
C GLN A 390 -16.40 36.66 -11.76
N VAL A 391 -15.44 37.46 -12.23
CA VAL A 391 -15.74 38.71 -12.95
C VAL A 391 -16.54 38.41 -14.22
N ARG A 392 -16.13 37.44 -15.05
CA ARG A 392 -16.88 37.06 -16.26
C ARG A 392 -18.30 36.57 -15.96
N HIS A 393 -18.49 35.82 -14.87
CA HIS A 393 -19.81 35.37 -14.45
C HIS A 393 -20.69 36.55 -14.01
N ALA A 394 -20.16 37.46 -13.19
CA ALA A 394 -20.86 38.67 -12.78
C ALA A 394 -21.23 39.55 -13.99
N THR A 395 -20.33 39.74 -14.94
CA THR A 395 -20.60 40.49 -16.18
C THR A 395 -21.70 39.82 -17.02
N ARG A 396 -21.72 38.47 -17.12
CA ARG A 396 -22.83 37.76 -17.78
C ARG A 396 -24.16 37.93 -17.08
N CYS A 397 -24.19 37.86 -15.74
CA CYS A 397 -25.42 38.08 -14.98
C CYS A 397 -25.97 39.49 -15.19
N ILE A 398 -25.09 40.51 -15.18
CA ILE A 398 -25.47 41.91 -15.45
C ILE A 398 -26.00 42.08 -16.87
N HIS A 399 -25.36 41.48 -17.89
CA HIS A 399 -25.87 41.52 -19.25
C HIS A 399 -27.22 40.80 -19.40
N TYR A 400 -27.42 39.67 -18.72
CA TYR A 400 -28.68 38.95 -18.74
C TYR A 400 -29.82 39.75 -18.09
N THR A 401 -29.57 40.37 -16.93
CA THR A 401 -30.57 41.22 -16.27
C THR A 401 -30.84 42.50 -17.06
N SER A 402 -29.83 43.12 -17.69
CA SER A 402 -30.02 44.27 -18.57
C SER A 402 -30.90 43.93 -19.78
N ASN A 403 -30.66 42.79 -20.44
CA ASN A 403 -31.49 42.33 -21.56
C ASN A 403 -32.92 41.97 -21.15
N GLN A 404 -33.14 41.52 -19.91
CA GLN A 404 -34.49 41.24 -19.41
C GLN A 404 -35.26 42.53 -19.10
N ILE A 405 -34.57 43.60 -18.69
CA ILE A 405 -35.17 44.92 -18.44
C ILE A 405 -35.49 45.65 -19.75
N GLU A 406 -34.65 45.53 -20.79
CA GLU A 406 -34.93 46.15 -22.10
C GLU A 406 -36.05 45.46 -22.89
N ASN A 407 -36.36 44.20 -22.57
CA ASN A 407 -37.42 43.42 -23.25
C ASN A 407 -38.75 43.37 -22.47
N ALA A 408 -38.85 44.05 -21.33
CA ALA A 408 -40.07 44.22 -20.53
C ALA A 408 -40.58 45.66 -20.65
#